data_AF-A0A4S3PVA3-F1
#
_entry.id   AF-A0A4S3PVA3-F1
#
_cell.length_a   1.000
_cell.length_b   1.000
_cell.length_c   1.000
_cell.angle_alpha   90.00
_cell.angle_beta   90.00
_cell.angle_gamma   90.00
#
_symmetry.space_group_name_H-M   'P 1'
#
loop_
_entity.id
_entity.type
_entity.pdbx_description
1 polymer ?
#
loop_
_entity_poly.entity_id
_entity_poly.type
_entity_poly.pdbx_seq_one_letter_code
_entity_poly.pdbx_strand_id
1 'polypeptide(L)'
;MKNWSLWTGLVLFGLMLFISFIGPQLSFIEHTPPEHRMRFYDGGEIGRAPFPPSKEDPLGTDREARDILSLIILGAKDTLKIIVLITLVRYVIAIPMAFLASTKKGIAYMVSNGWYSLFGSIPTIFAAILLLEIVPVGGLENGVDWKVVLIALIEVGRVSYIFAHEIYEVSQKEFVQASVTVGSTPFQLSVMHYLPSVSQSLVVNFFNDLARVTLLLGQLALFQYFIEHAIDYIPGGGVFQDESGYNSVTGLFDWPGLLSAARYEVIKAVWIPLFPAIALTLLLLTFQLLSEGFRRLFERRAASDKHGVVRRAVERIGEAFVASKMAGVVTLVVFVVAVGAFVVSGVKNGSKTSTVNVGEQAVLNAKDLYGDGKYMLVNNKVIATTVATTAKGGFYDKLHYIDFHMEKKSDRDYETDNLVLKCRTIGAGRCELPVFTFKEPVATVEEAYRLLADHLPTDAVIEKEFQDNESKYIYSLQSSLLEQSYTYVSIRGMTLIFHLTPEKTIEKVEMEGL
;
A
#
# COMPACT_ATOMS: atom_id res chain seq x y z
N MET A 1 -28.16 5.15 32.23
CA MET A 1 -28.23 5.04 30.75
C MET A 1 -26.95 4.39 30.20
N LYS A 2 -27.01 3.39 29.32
CA LYS A 2 -25.84 2.69 28.75
C LYS A 2 -24.98 3.66 27.89
N ASN A 3 -23.65 3.57 27.94
CA ASN A 3 -22.76 4.40 27.11
C ASN A 3 -22.62 3.77 25.71
N TRP A 4 -23.62 4.01 24.86
CA TRP A 4 -23.70 3.36 23.55
C TRP A 4 -22.52 3.69 22.64
N SER A 5 -22.02 4.93 22.64
CA SER A 5 -20.87 5.33 21.80
C SER A 5 -19.61 4.53 22.12
N LEU A 6 -19.34 4.29 23.40
CA LEU A 6 -18.19 3.47 23.81
C LEU A 6 -18.33 2.01 23.36
N TRP A 7 -19.49 1.40 23.55
CA TRP A 7 -19.74 0.02 23.13
C TRP A 7 -19.65 -0.15 21.61
N THR A 8 -20.27 0.74 20.84
CA THR A 8 -20.19 0.69 19.37
C THR A 8 -18.76 0.93 18.90
N GLY A 9 -18.04 1.88 19.49
CA GLY A 9 -16.64 2.16 19.17
C GLY A 9 -15.74 0.95 19.45
N LEU A 10 -15.90 0.29 20.60
CA LEU A 10 -15.12 -0.90 20.97
C LEU A 10 -15.39 -2.09 20.05
N VAL A 11 -16.65 -2.31 19.66
CA VAL A 11 -17.01 -3.39 18.72
C VAL A 11 -16.41 -3.13 17.34
N LEU A 12 -16.54 -1.91 16.81
CA LEU A 12 -15.95 -1.55 15.52
C LEU A 12 -14.42 -1.63 15.55
N PHE A 13 -13.79 -1.19 16.63
CA PHE A 13 -12.35 -1.29 16.81
C PHE A 13 -11.88 -2.75 16.90
N GLY A 14 -12.61 -3.58 17.64
CA GLY A 14 -12.35 -5.01 17.70
C GLY A 14 -12.47 -5.69 16.33
N LEU A 15 -13.46 -5.30 15.53
CA LEU A 15 -13.62 -5.78 14.15
C LEU A 15 -12.48 -5.31 13.24
N MET A 16 -12.03 -4.06 13.36
CA MET A 16 -10.88 -3.54 12.61
C MET A 16 -9.58 -4.26 12.96
N LEU A 17 -9.35 -4.55 14.25
CA LEU A 17 -8.22 -5.35 14.70
C LEU A 17 -8.33 -6.79 14.18
N PHE A 18 -9.52 -7.38 14.19
CA PHE A 18 -9.75 -8.71 13.63
C PHE A 18 -9.39 -8.75 12.14
N ILE A 19 -9.89 -7.79 11.35
CA ILE A 19 -9.57 -7.68 9.92
C ILE A 19 -8.06 -7.50 9.72
N SER A 20 -7.41 -6.66 10.52
CA SER A 20 -5.99 -6.35 10.39
C SER A 20 -5.06 -7.52 10.74
N PHE A 21 -5.39 -8.32 11.75
CA PHE A 21 -4.49 -9.34 12.29
C PHE A 21 -4.87 -10.77 11.92
N ILE A 22 -6.14 -11.04 11.62
CA ILE A 22 -6.66 -12.38 11.28
C ILE A 22 -7.13 -12.42 9.83
N GLY A 23 -7.52 -11.28 9.25
CA GLY A 23 -7.95 -11.17 7.86
C GLY A 23 -6.92 -11.69 6.86
N PRO A 24 -5.63 -11.28 6.92
CA PRO A 24 -4.60 -11.77 6.01
C PRO A 24 -4.35 -13.29 6.05
N GLN A 25 -4.85 -14.02 7.05
CA GLN A 25 -4.68 -15.46 7.18
C GLN A 25 -5.85 -16.25 6.59
N LEU A 26 -6.91 -15.57 6.13
CA LEU A 26 -8.08 -16.21 5.55
C LEU A 26 -7.73 -16.74 4.15
N SER A 27 -8.10 -17.99 3.88
CA SER A 27 -7.70 -18.72 2.66
C SER A 27 -8.25 -18.15 1.35
N PHE A 28 -9.26 -17.29 1.41
CA PHE A 28 -9.85 -16.63 0.24
C PHE A 28 -9.20 -15.28 -0.08
N ILE A 29 -8.20 -14.85 0.71
CA ILE A 29 -7.46 -13.62 0.47
C ILE A 29 -6.32 -13.89 -0.50
N GLU A 30 -6.32 -13.14 -1.59
CA GLU A 30 -5.29 -13.24 -2.60
C GLU A 30 -4.08 -12.39 -2.20
N HIS A 31 -2.94 -13.04 -2.00
CA HIS A 31 -1.67 -12.39 -1.67
C HIS A 31 -0.81 -12.08 -2.90
N THR A 32 -1.07 -12.78 -4.00
CA THR A 32 -0.30 -12.68 -5.23
C THR A 32 -1.12 -11.92 -6.27
N PRO A 33 -0.55 -10.91 -6.93
CA PRO A 33 -1.24 -10.25 -8.03
C PRO A 33 -1.51 -11.25 -9.16
N PRO A 34 -2.64 -11.14 -9.86
CA PRO A 34 -2.95 -12.03 -10.96
C PRO A 34 -1.96 -11.82 -12.11
N GLU A 35 -1.51 -12.93 -12.72
CA GLU A 35 -0.55 -12.91 -13.83
C GLU A 35 -1.11 -12.23 -15.08
N HIS A 36 -2.44 -12.14 -15.22
CA HIS A 36 -3.11 -11.59 -16.39
C HIS A 36 -4.27 -10.66 -16.01
N ARG A 37 -4.43 -9.57 -16.77
CA ARG A 37 -5.49 -8.56 -16.57
C ARG A 37 -6.77 -8.82 -17.38
N MET A 38 -6.93 -10.03 -17.90
CA MET A 38 -8.01 -10.43 -18.79
C MET A 38 -8.78 -11.62 -18.22
N ARG A 39 -10.10 -11.61 -18.39
CA ARG A 39 -10.98 -12.74 -18.08
C ARG A 39 -11.76 -13.15 -19.32
N PHE A 40 -11.92 -14.45 -19.49
CA PHE A 40 -12.69 -15.04 -20.56
C PHE A 40 -13.97 -15.62 -19.95
N TYR A 41 -15.12 -15.18 -20.45
CA TYR A 41 -16.41 -15.67 -20.00
C TYR A 41 -16.86 -16.87 -20.84
N ASP A 42 -17.68 -17.73 -20.23
CA ASP A 42 -18.35 -18.86 -20.89
C ASP A 42 -19.30 -18.34 -21.98
N GLY A 43 -18.75 -18.09 -23.17
CA GLY A 43 -19.40 -17.38 -24.28
C GLY A 43 -18.42 -16.77 -25.29
N GLY A 44 -17.12 -16.74 -24.98
CA GLY A 44 -16.08 -16.18 -25.86
C GLY A 44 -15.92 -14.66 -25.73
N GLU A 45 -16.63 -14.04 -24.78
CA GLU A 45 -16.45 -12.63 -24.43
C GLU A 45 -15.18 -12.46 -23.59
N ILE A 46 -14.40 -11.43 -23.91
CA ILE A 46 -13.16 -11.09 -23.23
C ILE A 46 -13.37 -9.79 -22.46
N GLY A 47 -13.22 -9.84 -21.14
CA GLY A 47 -13.23 -8.67 -20.28
C GLY A 47 -11.81 -8.25 -19.90
N ARG A 48 -11.53 -6.95 -19.91
CA ARG A 48 -10.28 -6.37 -19.39
C ARG A 48 -10.56 -5.66 -18.07
N ALA A 49 -9.67 -5.83 -17.10
CA ALA A 49 -9.73 -5.13 -15.83
C ALA A 49 -9.76 -3.59 -16.01
N PRO A 50 -10.38 -2.84 -15.09
CA PRO A 50 -11.00 -3.28 -13.83
C PRO A 50 -12.38 -3.96 -14.01
N PHE A 51 -12.63 -5.03 -13.26
CA PHE A 51 -13.91 -5.74 -13.24
C PHE A 51 -14.84 -5.19 -12.14
N PRO A 52 -16.13 -4.98 -12.43
CA PRO A 52 -17.10 -4.51 -11.44
C PRO A 52 -17.37 -5.57 -10.36
N PRO A 53 -17.94 -5.17 -9.21
CA PRO A 53 -18.36 -6.11 -8.17
C PRO A 53 -19.22 -7.26 -8.72
N SER A 54 -18.78 -8.48 -8.46
CA SER A 54 -19.35 -9.72 -8.96
C SER A 54 -19.42 -10.76 -7.83
N LYS A 55 -19.86 -11.99 -8.13
CA LYS A 55 -19.80 -13.08 -7.15
C LYS A 55 -18.36 -13.56 -6.92
N GLU A 56 -17.52 -13.43 -7.93
CA GLU A 56 -16.10 -13.79 -7.88
C GLU A 56 -15.29 -12.70 -7.19
N ASP A 57 -15.62 -11.42 -7.44
CA ASP A 57 -14.99 -10.25 -6.81
C ASP A 57 -16.05 -9.45 -6.05
N PRO A 58 -16.31 -9.75 -4.76
CA PRO A 58 -17.37 -9.09 -4.00
C PRO A 58 -17.28 -7.57 -3.99
N LEU A 59 -16.06 -7.02 -4.05
CA LEU A 59 -15.80 -5.57 -4.09
C LEU A 59 -15.27 -5.10 -5.46
N GLY A 60 -15.24 -5.98 -6.46
CA GLY A 60 -14.64 -5.73 -7.76
C GLY A 60 -13.11 -5.81 -7.73
N THR A 61 -12.49 -5.54 -8.87
CA THR A 61 -11.03 -5.51 -9.00
C THR A 61 -10.53 -4.11 -9.32
N ASP A 62 -9.24 -3.88 -9.06
CA ASP A 62 -8.53 -2.72 -9.60
C ASP A 62 -8.11 -2.93 -11.07
N ARG A 63 -7.41 -1.93 -11.65
CA ARG A 63 -6.89 -1.98 -13.03
C ARG A 63 -5.88 -3.09 -13.27
N GLU A 64 -5.22 -3.55 -12.23
CA GLU A 64 -4.26 -4.65 -12.25
C GLU A 64 -4.96 -6.01 -12.07
N ALA A 65 -6.29 -6.04 -12.11
CA ALA A 65 -7.15 -7.19 -11.85
C ALA A 65 -7.06 -7.75 -10.41
N ARG A 66 -6.43 -7.04 -9.47
CA ARG A 66 -6.32 -7.45 -8.07
C ARG A 66 -7.66 -7.29 -7.37
N ASP A 67 -8.06 -8.29 -6.59
CA ASP A 67 -9.28 -8.25 -5.78
C ASP A 67 -9.20 -7.13 -4.71
N ILE A 68 -10.15 -6.20 -4.75
CA ILE A 68 -10.18 -5.06 -3.83
C ILE A 68 -10.47 -5.52 -2.40
N LEU A 69 -11.25 -6.58 -2.20
CA LEU A 69 -11.50 -7.10 -0.85
C LEU A 69 -10.20 -7.52 -0.18
N SER A 70 -9.38 -8.28 -0.91
CA SER A 70 -8.05 -8.70 -0.49
C SER A 70 -7.16 -7.49 -0.21
N LEU A 71 -7.12 -6.50 -1.10
CA LEU A 71 -6.32 -5.27 -0.89
C LEU A 71 -6.74 -4.48 0.36
N ILE A 72 -8.05 -4.37 0.63
CA ILE A 72 -8.55 -3.70 1.83
C ILE A 72 -8.14 -4.45 3.10
N ILE A 73 -8.23 -5.77 3.09
CA ILE A 73 -7.88 -6.60 4.25
C ILE A 73 -6.37 -6.57 4.51
N LEU A 74 -5.56 -6.72 3.47
CA LEU A 74 -4.10 -6.66 3.56
C LEU A 74 -3.65 -5.29 4.06
N GLY A 75 -4.22 -4.20 3.53
CA GLY A 75 -3.81 -2.85 3.90
C GLY A 75 -4.35 -2.30 5.21
N ALA A 76 -5.23 -3.04 5.89
CA ALA A 76 -5.76 -2.63 7.18
C ALA A 76 -4.65 -2.51 8.24
N LYS A 77 -3.71 -3.46 8.25
CA LYS A 77 -2.62 -3.52 9.24
C LYS A 77 -1.65 -2.35 9.10
N ASP A 78 -1.21 -2.08 7.89
CA ASP A 78 -0.23 -1.03 7.62
C ASP A 78 -0.84 0.35 7.88
N THR A 79 -2.09 0.56 7.45
CA THR A 79 -2.85 1.79 7.74
C THR A 79 -2.96 2.05 9.25
N LEU A 80 -3.36 1.05 10.05
CA LEU A 80 -3.47 1.18 11.50
C LEU A 80 -2.12 1.45 12.16
N LYS A 81 -1.07 0.74 11.72
CA LYS A 81 0.29 0.88 12.24
C LYS A 81 0.80 2.31 12.08
N ILE A 82 0.70 2.89 10.88
CA ILE A 82 1.16 4.27 10.62
C ILE A 82 0.39 5.28 11.47
N ILE A 83 -0.95 5.18 11.52
CA ILE A 83 -1.79 6.13 12.28
C ILE A 83 -1.42 6.13 13.76
N VAL A 84 -1.24 4.93 14.33
CA VAL A 84 -0.82 4.75 15.73
C VAL A 84 0.60 5.28 15.94
N LEU A 85 1.53 4.98 15.03
CA LEU A 85 2.92 5.41 15.16
C LEU A 85 3.07 6.94 15.11
N ILE A 86 2.43 7.62 14.15
CA ILE A 86 2.41 9.09 14.06
C ILE A 86 1.87 9.70 15.36
N THR A 87 0.76 9.15 15.86
CA THR A 87 0.11 9.67 17.07
C THR A 87 0.96 9.41 18.32
N LEU A 88 1.58 8.24 18.42
CA LEU A 88 2.45 7.89 19.54
C LEU A 88 3.68 8.79 19.58
N VAL A 89 4.38 8.94 18.45
CA VAL A 89 5.54 9.85 18.34
C VAL A 89 5.15 11.27 18.72
N ARG A 90 4.00 11.76 18.23
CA ARG A 90 3.48 13.08 18.60
C ARG A 90 3.32 13.23 20.11
N TYR A 91 2.70 12.27 20.79
CA TYR A 91 2.46 12.35 22.23
C TYR A 91 3.73 12.18 23.05
N VAL A 92 4.66 11.31 22.62
CA VAL A 92 5.98 11.15 23.28
C VAL A 92 6.74 12.46 23.31
N ILE A 93 6.63 13.29 22.27
CA ILE A 93 7.28 14.61 22.22
C ILE A 93 6.43 15.70 22.91
N ALA A 94 5.13 15.72 22.64
CA ALA A 94 4.23 16.79 23.10
C ALA A 94 4.02 16.80 24.62
N ILE A 95 3.97 15.63 25.27
CA ILE A 95 3.71 15.55 26.72
C ILE A 95 4.87 16.13 27.55
N PRO A 96 6.13 15.72 27.37
CA PRO A 96 7.26 16.38 28.03
C PRO A 96 7.29 17.89 27.75
N MET A 97 7.03 18.29 26.50
CA MET A 97 6.96 19.72 26.14
C MET A 97 5.83 20.45 26.89
N ALA A 98 4.67 19.81 27.07
CA ALA A 98 3.55 20.36 27.83
C ALA A 98 3.88 20.59 29.30
N PHE A 99 4.54 19.63 29.96
CA PHE A 99 4.99 19.77 31.34
C PHE A 99 5.95 20.95 31.51
N LEU A 100 6.92 21.10 30.60
CA LEU A 100 7.87 22.22 30.64
C LEU A 100 7.18 23.56 30.33
N ALA A 101 6.24 23.59 29.38
CA ALA A 101 5.49 24.79 28.99
C ALA A 101 4.40 25.19 29.99
N SER A 102 3.99 24.30 30.91
CA SER A 102 2.90 24.53 31.86
C SER A 102 3.11 25.72 32.79
N THR A 103 4.36 26.17 33.00
CA THR A 103 4.66 27.34 33.84
C THR A 103 4.19 28.67 33.24
N LYS A 104 3.73 28.68 31.97
CA LYS A 104 3.35 29.87 31.19
C LYS A 104 4.46 30.93 31.08
N LYS A 105 5.72 30.54 31.29
CA LYS A 105 6.89 31.40 31.27
C LYS A 105 8.09 30.67 30.65
N GLY A 106 9.09 31.43 30.23
CA GLY A 106 10.36 30.89 29.74
C GLY A 106 10.29 30.30 28.33
N ILE A 107 11.41 29.68 27.93
CA ILE A 107 11.64 29.21 26.56
C ILE A 107 10.69 28.08 26.19
N ALA A 108 10.42 27.13 27.09
CA ALA A 108 9.54 26.00 26.78
C ALA A 108 8.10 26.44 26.44
N TYR A 109 7.55 27.42 27.16
CA TYR A 109 6.26 28.01 26.84
C TYR A 109 6.29 28.76 25.51
N MET A 110 7.36 29.54 25.26
CA MET A 110 7.54 30.26 24.00
C MET A 110 7.62 29.31 22.81
N VAL A 111 8.37 28.21 22.92
CA VAL A 111 8.49 27.18 21.88
C VAL A 111 7.14 26.49 21.67
N SER A 112 6.48 26.01 22.72
CA SER A 112 5.19 25.32 22.59
C SER A 112 4.12 26.20 21.95
N ASN A 113 3.95 27.43 22.45
CA ASN A 113 2.97 28.39 21.92
C ASN A 113 3.36 28.90 20.52
N GLY A 114 4.65 29.11 20.26
CA GLY A 114 5.16 29.50 18.94
C GLY A 114 4.92 28.40 17.90
N TRP A 115 5.15 27.14 18.25
CA TRP A 115 4.91 25.98 17.38
C TRP A 115 3.42 25.83 17.07
N TYR A 116 2.57 25.95 18.10
CA TYR A 116 1.13 25.96 17.93
C TYR A 116 0.67 27.11 17.02
N SER A 117 1.18 28.32 17.22
CA SER A 117 0.85 29.50 16.41
C SER A 117 1.31 29.33 14.95
N LEU A 118 2.51 28.81 14.72
CA LEU A 118 3.09 28.61 13.39
C LEU A 118 2.25 27.63 12.57
N PHE A 119 2.04 26.42 13.08
CA PHE A 119 1.32 25.38 12.35
C PHE A 119 -0.21 25.55 12.41
N GLY A 120 -0.74 26.19 13.46
CA GLY A 120 -2.17 26.48 13.59
C GLY A 120 -2.67 27.57 12.64
N SER A 121 -1.78 28.39 12.08
CA SER A 121 -2.13 29.45 11.12
C SER A 121 -2.36 28.93 9.69
N ILE A 122 -1.95 27.69 9.40
CA ILE A 122 -2.02 27.08 8.07
C ILE A 122 -2.86 25.81 8.18
N PRO A 123 -3.73 25.47 7.20
CA PRO A 123 -4.39 24.17 7.20
C PRO A 123 -3.38 23.03 7.25
N THR A 124 -3.61 22.05 8.12
CA THR A 124 -2.65 20.99 8.47
C THR A 124 -2.18 20.17 7.27
N ILE A 125 -3.05 19.97 6.28
CA ILE A 125 -2.72 19.34 5.00
C ILE A 125 -1.62 20.10 4.24
N PHE A 126 -1.71 21.42 4.15
CA PHE A 126 -0.73 22.24 3.44
C PHE A 126 0.60 22.26 4.19
N ALA A 127 0.57 22.32 5.53
CA ALA A 127 1.77 22.19 6.34
C ALA A 127 2.46 20.84 6.14
N ALA A 128 1.69 19.75 6.05
CA ALA A 128 2.22 18.41 5.80
C ALA A 128 2.85 18.29 4.41
N ILE A 129 2.15 18.75 3.36
CA ILE A 129 2.67 18.77 1.99
C ILE A 129 3.99 19.57 1.92
N LEU A 130 3.99 20.79 2.48
CA LEU A 130 5.15 21.67 2.45
C LEU A 130 6.36 21.06 3.17
N LEU A 131 6.17 20.44 4.34
CA LEU A 131 7.27 19.79 5.06
C LEU A 131 7.79 18.54 4.33
N LEU A 132 6.90 17.74 3.75
CA LEU A 132 7.29 16.55 3.00
C LEU A 132 8.05 16.90 1.70
N GLU A 133 7.76 18.06 1.11
CA GLU A 133 8.45 18.53 -0.10
C GLU A 133 9.80 19.18 0.20
N ILE A 134 9.89 19.98 1.26
CA ILE A 134 11.12 20.70 1.61
C ILE A 134 12.19 19.75 2.17
N VAL A 135 11.79 18.71 2.91
CA VAL A 135 12.72 17.78 3.54
C VAL A 135 12.92 16.59 2.60
N PRO A 136 14.10 16.42 1.97
CA PRO A 136 14.33 15.37 0.98
C PRO A 136 14.49 14.01 1.67
N VAL A 137 13.38 13.37 2.00
CA VAL A 137 13.35 12.07 2.70
C VAL A 137 13.06 10.89 1.77
N GLY A 138 12.67 11.15 0.52
CA GLY A 138 12.25 10.11 -0.44
C GLY A 138 13.36 9.15 -0.88
N GLY A 139 14.63 9.58 -0.84
CA GLY A 139 15.78 8.75 -1.21
C GLY A 139 16.51 8.09 -0.03
N LEU A 140 15.99 8.25 1.20
CA LEU A 140 16.60 7.66 2.39
C LEU A 140 16.08 6.23 2.60
N GLU A 141 16.96 5.33 3.04
CA GLU A 141 16.61 3.95 3.40
C GLU A 141 15.48 3.92 4.44
N ASN A 142 15.50 4.84 5.41
CA ASN A 142 14.47 5.01 6.45
C ASN A 142 13.47 6.13 6.13
N GLY A 143 13.20 6.39 4.84
CA GLY A 143 12.35 7.51 4.41
C GLY A 143 10.96 7.50 5.02
N VAL A 144 10.35 6.32 5.19
CA VAL A 144 9.04 6.14 5.83
C VAL A 144 9.02 6.67 7.26
N ASP A 145 10.01 6.27 8.07
CA ASP A 145 10.11 6.68 9.47
C ASP A 145 10.28 8.19 9.60
N TRP A 146 11.05 8.79 8.69
CA TRP A 146 11.20 10.25 8.63
C TRP A 146 9.91 10.96 8.27
N LYS A 147 9.13 10.47 7.31
CA LYS A 147 7.81 11.03 7.00
C LYS A 147 6.86 10.94 8.20
N VAL A 148 6.88 9.83 8.93
CA VAL A 148 6.11 9.66 10.17
C VAL A 148 6.48 10.72 11.20
N VAL A 149 7.79 10.95 11.43
CA VAL A 149 8.27 11.97 12.36
C VAL A 149 7.84 13.37 11.90
N LEU A 150 8.02 13.70 10.62
CA LEU A 150 7.64 15.01 10.06
C LEU A 150 6.14 15.30 10.26
N ILE A 151 5.28 14.33 9.95
CA ILE A 151 3.83 14.48 10.11
C ILE A 151 3.43 14.55 11.59
N ALA A 152 4.11 13.82 12.47
CA ALA A 152 3.89 13.92 13.89
C ALA A 152 4.20 15.33 14.42
N LEU A 153 5.34 15.90 14.01
CA LEU A 153 5.88 17.19 14.48
C LEU A 153 4.98 18.41 14.22
N ILE A 154 4.18 18.39 13.14
CA ILE A 154 3.25 19.47 12.78
C ILE A 154 2.30 19.80 13.93
N GLU A 155 1.80 18.75 14.59
CA GLU A 155 0.72 18.82 15.56
C GLU A 155 1.22 18.71 17.01
N VAL A 156 2.53 18.53 17.22
CA VAL A 156 3.16 18.50 18.56
C VAL A 156 2.88 19.80 19.32
N GLY A 157 2.97 20.95 18.65
CA GLY A 157 2.69 22.26 19.24
C GLY A 157 1.28 22.36 19.81
N ARG A 158 0.25 21.97 19.03
CA ARG A 158 -1.15 22.00 19.47
C ARG A 158 -1.36 21.09 20.69
N VAL A 159 -0.89 19.84 20.62
CA VAL A 159 -1.06 18.88 21.71
C VAL A 159 -0.37 19.38 22.98
N SER A 160 0.86 19.89 22.85
CA SER A 160 1.61 20.45 23.97
C SER A 160 0.90 21.66 24.58
N TYR A 161 0.38 22.56 23.75
CA TYR A 161 -0.33 23.76 24.21
C TYR A 161 -1.59 23.41 25.02
N ILE A 162 -2.40 22.47 24.53
CA ILE A 162 -3.63 22.01 25.22
C ILE A 162 -3.27 21.46 26.61
N PHE A 163 -2.32 20.53 26.69
CA PHE A 163 -1.96 19.91 27.96
C PHE A 163 -1.18 20.86 28.88
N ALA A 164 -0.37 21.79 28.34
CA ALA A 164 0.29 22.80 29.16
C ALA A 164 -0.75 23.69 29.87
N HIS A 165 -1.85 24.03 29.19
CA HIS A 165 -2.94 24.79 29.79
C HIS A 165 -3.66 24.00 30.89
N GLU A 166 -3.98 22.74 30.63
CA GLU A 166 -4.67 21.87 31.60
C GLU A 166 -3.79 21.60 32.83
N ILE A 167 -2.50 21.33 32.63
CA ILE A 167 -1.52 21.16 33.72
C ILE A 167 -1.40 22.46 34.53
N TYR A 168 -1.37 23.62 33.86
CA TYR A 168 -1.37 24.91 34.55
C TYR A 168 -2.61 25.07 35.43
N GLU A 169 -3.80 24.76 34.94
CA GLU A 169 -5.04 24.81 35.75
C GLU A 169 -4.97 23.88 36.96
N VAL A 170 -4.45 22.66 36.78
CA VAL A 170 -4.25 21.71 37.89
C VAL A 170 -3.26 22.27 38.91
N SER A 171 -2.18 22.91 38.45
CA SER A 171 -1.15 23.49 39.33
C SER A 171 -1.69 24.56 40.30
N GLN A 172 -2.82 25.19 39.96
CA GLN A 172 -3.46 26.21 40.80
C GLN A 172 -4.40 25.63 41.85
N LYS A 173 -4.64 24.31 41.87
CA LYS A 173 -5.55 23.68 42.83
C LYS A 173 -4.92 23.58 44.22
N GLU A 174 -5.74 23.76 45.26
CA GLU A 174 -5.31 23.78 46.67
C GLU A 174 -4.52 22.54 47.08
N PHE A 175 -4.92 21.34 46.63
CA PHE A 175 -4.20 20.10 46.96
C PHE A 175 -2.78 20.06 46.37
N VAL A 176 -2.54 20.72 45.23
CA VAL A 176 -1.21 20.83 44.65
C VAL A 176 -0.40 21.84 45.45
N GLN A 177 -0.99 23.00 45.77
CA GLN A 177 -0.31 24.03 46.57
C GLN A 177 0.11 23.50 47.93
N ALA A 178 -0.75 22.72 48.59
CA ALA A 178 -0.42 22.02 49.83
C ALA A 178 0.76 21.06 49.65
N SER A 179 0.79 20.28 48.57
CA SER A 179 1.92 19.39 48.25
C SER A 179 3.23 20.15 48.04
N VAL A 180 3.17 21.31 47.39
CA VAL A 180 4.33 22.20 47.21
C VAL A 180 4.85 22.68 48.57
N THR A 181 3.98 23.06 49.50
CA THR A 181 4.36 23.47 50.86
C THR A 181 5.05 22.36 51.65
N VAL A 182 4.68 21.10 51.40
CA VAL A 182 5.32 19.91 51.99
C VAL A 182 6.69 19.59 51.35
N GLY A 183 7.08 20.32 50.29
CA GLY A 183 8.40 20.19 49.65
C GLY A 183 8.45 19.17 48.52
N SER A 184 7.31 18.85 47.88
CA SER A 184 7.29 17.94 46.73
C SER A 184 8.14 18.45 45.56
N THR A 185 8.93 17.56 44.98
CA THR A 185 9.78 17.90 43.82
C THR A 185 8.93 18.06 42.54
N PRO A 186 9.42 18.78 41.51
CA PRO A 186 8.69 18.92 40.23
C PRO A 186 8.32 17.58 39.58
N PHE A 187 9.18 16.57 39.72
CA PHE A 187 8.90 15.22 39.22
C PHE A 187 7.77 14.54 40.00
N GLN A 188 7.78 14.64 41.34
CA GLN A 188 6.68 14.15 42.18
C GLN A 188 5.36 14.85 41.84
N LEU A 189 5.37 16.18 41.71
CA LEU A 189 4.19 16.93 41.28
C LEU A 189 3.66 16.46 39.93
N SER A 190 4.56 16.22 38.97
CA SER A 190 4.22 15.78 37.63
C SER A 190 3.56 14.40 37.61
N VAL A 191 4.17 13.41 38.27
CA VAL A 191 3.69 12.01 38.22
C VAL A 191 2.54 11.75 39.19
N MET A 192 2.53 12.40 40.36
CA MET A 192 1.52 12.13 41.41
C MET A 192 0.29 13.04 41.33
N HIS A 193 0.42 14.26 40.80
CA HIS A 193 -0.68 15.23 40.79
C HIS A 193 -1.12 15.62 39.38
N TYR A 194 -0.18 16.03 38.51
CA TYR A 194 -0.54 16.55 37.19
C TYR A 194 -0.97 15.45 36.22
N LEU A 195 -0.13 14.44 35.99
CA LEU A 195 -0.42 13.37 35.04
C LEU A 195 -1.71 12.60 35.37
N PRO A 196 -1.98 12.21 36.64
CA PRO A 196 -3.23 11.57 37.00
C PRO A 196 -4.43 12.48 36.77
N SER A 197 -4.31 13.78 37.04
CA SER A 197 -5.39 14.75 36.85
C SER A 197 -5.76 14.93 35.37
N VAL A 198 -4.78 14.94 34.47
CA VAL A 198 -5.00 15.13 33.02
C VAL A 198 -5.12 13.82 32.25
N SER A 199 -4.95 12.67 32.91
CA SER A 199 -4.96 11.33 32.27
C SER A 199 -6.24 11.02 31.49
N GLN A 200 -7.39 11.50 31.98
CA GLN A 200 -8.68 11.30 31.32
C GLN A 200 -8.76 12.12 30.02
N SER A 201 -8.33 13.38 30.07
CA SER A 201 -8.21 14.26 28.92
C SER A 201 -7.19 13.72 27.91
N LEU A 202 -6.07 13.16 28.38
CA LEU A 202 -5.05 12.50 27.55
C LEU A 202 -5.64 11.40 26.70
N VAL A 203 -6.38 10.46 27.32
CA VAL A 203 -7.00 9.35 26.59
C VAL A 203 -8.01 9.86 25.55
N VAL A 204 -8.86 10.80 25.91
CA VAL A 204 -9.89 11.34 24.99
C VAL A 204 -9.25 12.03 23.78
N ASN A 205 -8.26 12.89 24.02
CA ASN A 205 -7.54 13.60 22.96
C ASN A 205 -6.69 12.65 22.12
N PHE A 206 -6.12 11.59 22.70
CA PHE A 206 -5.37 10.59 21.94
C PHE A 206 -6.22 9.92 20.86
N PHE A 207 -7.44 9.48 21.20
CA PHE A 207 -8.37 8.93 20.22
C PHE A 207 -8.87 9.97 19.21
N ASN A 208 -9.05 11.23 19.65
CA ASN A 208 -9.38 12.31 18.71
C ASN A 208 -8.26 12.56 17.70
N ASP A 209 -7.01 12.47 18.15
CA ASP A 209 -5.83 12.63 17.30
C ASP A 209 -5.64 11.47 16.33
N LEU A 210 -5.92 10.23 16.73
CA LEU A 210 -5.96 9.09 15.80
C LEU A 210 -6.96 9.35 14.65
N ALA A 211 -8.14 9.89 14.95
CA ALA A 211 -9.12 10.27 13.94
C ALA A 211 -8.61 11.40 13.02
N ARG A 212 -7.96 12.43 13.59
CA ARG A 212 -7.35 13.54 12.82
C ARG A 212 -6.24 13.07 11.90
N VAL A 213 -5.38 12.16 12.37
CA VAL A 213 -4.31 11.57 11.55
C VAL A 213 -4.93 10.75 10.42
N THR A 214 -5.94 9.91 10.70
CA THR A 214 -6.67 9.15 9.67
C THR A 214 -7.20 10.07 8.56
N LEU A 215 -7.83 11.19 8.94
CA LEU A 215 -8.33 12.19 7.99
C LEU A 215 -7.20 12.82 7.18
N LEU A 216 -6.10 13.21 7.84
CA LEU A 216 -4.95 13.82 7.19
C LEU A 216 -4.31 12.87 6.16
N LEU A 217 -4.17 11.58 6.48
CA LEU A 217 -3.63 10.60 5.52
C LEU A 217 -4.55 10.43 4.31
N GLY A 218 -5.87 10.36 4.52
CA GLY A 218 -6.84 10.33 3.42
C GLY A 218 -6.79 11.60 2.57
N GLN A 219 -6.52 12.76 3.17
CA GLN A 219 -6.34 14.01 2.44
C GLN A 219 -5.03 14.04 1.63
N LEU A 220 -3.91 13.62 2.22
CA LEU A 220 -2.61 13.55 1.54
C LEU A 220 -2.64 12.58 0.35
N ALA A 221 -3.37 11.48 0.48
CA ALA A 221 -3.59 10.53 -0.61
C ALA A 221 -4.15 11.20 -1.88
N LEU A 222 -5.09 12.14 -1.75
CA LEU A 222 -5.67 12.84 -2.90
C LEU A 222 -4.61 13.64 -3.68
N PHE A 223 -3.59 14.14 -2.99
CA PHE A 223 -2.49 14.94 -3.54
C PHE A 223 -1.25 14.11 -3.90
N GLN A 224 -1.33 12.77 -3.93
CA GLN A 224 -0.19 11.88 -4.22
C GLN A 224 0.98 12.00 -3.22
N TYR A 225 0.71 12.43 -1.98
CA TYR A 225 1.70 12.39 -0.92
C TYR A 225 1.56 11.09 -0.12
N PHE A 226 2.56 10.24 -0.26
CA PHE A 226 2.59 8.90 0.33
C PHE A 226 3.58 8.80 1.48
N ILE A 227 3.21 8.05 2.51
CA ILE A 227 4.13 7.70 3.60
C ILE A 227 4.93 6.46 3.21
N GLU A 228 4.25 5.33 3.01
CA GLU A 228 4.87 4.02 2.77
C GLU A 228 5.11 3.69 1.29
N HIS A 229 4.36 4.32 0.36
CA HIS A 229 4.44 3.98 -1.06
C HIS A 229 5.30 4.96 -1.84
N ALA A 230 6.32 4.47 -2.53
CA ALA A 230 6.64 5.05 -3.83
C ALA A 230 5.79 4.25 -4.83
N ILE A 231 4.76 4.89 -5.39
CA ILE A 231 4.01 4.28 -6.49
C ILE A 231 4.75 4.64 -7.76
N ASP A 232 5.39 3.66 -8.40
CA ASP A 232 5.90 3.85 -9.74
C ASP A 232 4.74 3.70 -10.72
N TYR A 233 4.41 4.81 -11.39
CA TYR A 233 3.55 4.81 -12.55
C TYR A 233 4.40 4.52 -13.78
N ILE A 234 4.23 3.34 -14.34
CA ILE A 234 4.86 2.97 -15.60
C ILE A 234 3.84 3.21 -16.73
N PRO A 235 4.01 4.27 -17.55
CA PRO A 235 3.11 4.53 -18.66
C PRO A 235 3.30 3.48 -19.76
N GLY A 236 2.23 2.81 -20.18
CA GLY A 236 2.33 1.81 -21.25
C GLY A 236 1.19 0.80 -21.35
N GLY A 237 -0.05 1.18 -21.02
CA GLY A 237 -1.22 0.29 -20.89
C GLY A 237 -1.71 -0.41 -22.18
N GLY A 238 -0.84 -1.13 -22.88
CA GLY A 238 -1.20 -2.06 -23.96
C GLY A 238 -1.68 -3.40 -23.42
N VAL A 239 -2.23 -4.22 -24.33
CA VAL A 239 -2.75 -5.58 -24.06
C VAL A 239 -1.66 -6.56 -23.58
N PHE A 240 -0.38 -6.22 -23.76
CA PHE A 240 0.78 -7.12 -23.64
C PHE A 240 1.91 -6.62 -22.71
N GLN A 241 1.70 -5.56 -21.92
CA GLN A 241 2.73 -5.04 -21.01
C GLN A 241 2.40 -5.38 -19.56
N ASP A 242 3.07 -6.42 -19.02
CA ASP A 242 3.08 -6.77 -17.58
C ASP A 242 3.53 -5.61 -16.68
N GLU A 243 4.30 -4.67 -17.23
CA GLU A 243 4.93 -3.58 -16.47
C GLU A 243 4.05 -2.32 -16.40
N SER A 244 2.93 -2.25 -17.15
CA SER A 244 2.14 -1.02 -17.26
C SER A 244 1.14 -0.86 -16.11
N GLY A 245 1.54 -0.29 -14.98
CA GLY A 245 0.69 -0.30 -13.79
C GLY A 245 1.06 0.72 -12.74
N TYR A 246 0.31 0.70 -11.63
CA TYR A 246 0.74 1.33 -10.37
C TYR A 246 1.36 0.24 -9.51
N ASN A 247 2.69 0.16 -9.52
CA ASN A 247 3.42 -0.85 -8.77
C ASN A 247 3.94 -0.25 -7.46
N SER A 248 3.70 -0.96 -6.36
CA SER A 248 4.26 -0.62 -5.06
C SER A 248 5.72 -1.03 -5.05
N VAL A 249 6.64 -0.06 -4.98
CA VAL A 249 8.09 -0.32 -4.88
C VAL A 249 8.43 -1.02 -3.55
N THR A 250 7.60 -0.87 -2.53
CA THR A 250 7.80 -1.43 -1.18
C THR A 250 7.01 -2.72 -0.92
N GLY A 251 6.13 -3.12 -1.84
CA GLY A 251 5.25 -4.28 -1.69
C GLY A 251 4.16 -4.13 -0.62
N LEU A 252 4.06 -2.96 0.02
CA LEU A 252 3.03 -2.64 1.00
C LEU A 252 1.78 -2.13 0.28
N PHE A 253 0.62 -2.27 0.91
CA PHE A 253 -0.63 -1.64 0.48
C PHE A 253 -1.25 -0.97 1.71
N ASP A 254 -1.47 0.33 1.71
CA ASP A 254 -2.25 1.02 2.76
C ASP A 254 -3.48 1.67 2.12
N TRP A 255 -4.53 1.92 2.89
CA TRP A 255 -5.77 2.48 2.32
C TRP A 255 -5.58 3.88 1.71
N PRO A 256 -4.76 4.79 2.28
CA PRO A 256 -4.40 6.03 1.61
C PRO A 256 -3.74 5.81 0.23
N GLY A 257 -2.82 4.86 0.10
CA GLY A 257 -2.18 4.48 -1.15
C GLY A 257 -3.17 3.94 -2.18
N LEU A 258 -4.07 3.04 -1.76
CA LEU A 258 -5.13 2.51 -2.62
C LEU A 258 -6.05 3.63 -3.12
N LEU A 259 -6.45 4.56 -2.24
CA LEU A 259 -7.31 5.69 -2.60
C LEU A 259 -6.64 6.63 -3.63
N SER A 260 -5.34 6.87 -3.47
CA SER A 260 -4.55 7.72 -4.37
C SER A 260 -4.42 7.11 -5.77
N ALA A 261 -4.09 5.81 -5.86
CA ALA A 261 -3.98 5.10 -7.13
C ALA A 261 -5.30 5.13 -7.92
N ALA A 262 -6.43 5.05 -7.21
CA ALA A 262 -7.76 5.00 -7.77
C ALA A 262 -8.29 6.33 -8.34
N ARG A 263 -7.59 7.46 -8.13
CA ARG A 263 -8.10 8.80 -8.49
C ARG A 263 -8.40 8.98 -9.98
N TYR A 264 -7.63 8.32 -10.84
CA TYR A 264 -7.79 8.40 -12.30
C TYR A 264 -8.94 7.52 -12.81
N GLU A 265 -9.48 6.68 -11.94
CA GLU A 265 -10.46 5.65 -12.28
C GLU A 265 -11.84 5.95 -11.71
N VAL A 266 -11.99 7.04 -10.95
CA VAL A 266 -13.26 7.47 -10.33
C VAL A 266 -14.41 7.51 -11.33
N ILE A 267 -14.15 7.92 -12.58
CA ILE A 267 -15.18 8.04 -13.62
C ILE A 267 -15.51 6.68 -14.26
N LYS A 268 -14.54 5.76 -14.36
CA LYS A 268 -14.69 4.49 -15.10
C LYS A 268 -15.06 3.31 -14.18
N ALA A 269 -14.52 3.29 -12.98
CA ALA A 269 -14.61 2.20 -12.02
C ALA A 269 -14.71 2.78 -10.61
N VAL A 270 -15.92 3.24 -10.25
CA VAL A 270 -16.15 3.98 -8.99
C VAL A 270 -15.91 3.13 -7.74
N TRP A 271 -15.97 1.80 -7.85
CA TRP A 271 -15.75 0.88 -6.73
C TRP A 271 -14.30 0.92 -6.21
N ILE A 272 -13.33 1.19 -7.07
CA ILE A 272 -11.91 1.22 -6.73
C ILE A 272 -11.59 2.28 -5.67
N PRO A 273 -11.95 3.58 -5.83
CA PRO A 273 -11.74 4.57 -4.77
C PRO A 273 -12.76 4.47 -3.64
N LEU A 274 -13.96 3.94 -3.90
CA LEU A 274 -15.06 3.91 -2.94
C LEU A 274 -14.75 3.04 -1.72
N PHE A 275 -14.23 1.83 -1.91
CA PHE A 275 -14.01 0.91 -0.79
C PHE A 275 -12.87 1.33 0.15
N PRO A 276 -11.71 1.81 -0.34
CA PRO A 276 -10.69 2.42 0.51
C PRO A 276 -11.20 3.64 1.27
N ALA A 277 -12.02 4.49 0.62
CA ALA A 277 -12.61 5.66 1.28
C ALA A 277 -13.62 5.26 2.37
N ILE A 278 -14.43 4.22 2.15
CA ILE A 278 -15.33 3.66 3.16
C ILE A 278 -14.53 3.10 4.33
N ALA A 279 -13.46 2.35 4.06
CA ALA A 279 -12.60 1.78 5.10
C ALA A 279 -11.97 2.87 6.00
N LEU A 280 -11.39 3.92 5.40
CA LEU A 280 -10.87 5.09 6.12
C LEU A 280 -11.95 5.81 6.92
N THR A 281 -13.16 5.96 6.36
CA THR A 281 -14.28 6.62 7.03
C THR A 281 -14.76 5.81 8.23
N LEU A 282 -14.87 4.49 8.11
CA LEU A 282 -15.23 3.59 9.22
C LEU A 282 -14.18 3.64 10.33
N LEU A 283 -12.90 3.70 9.97
CA LEU A 283 -11.82 3.83 10.93
C LEU A 283 -11.85 5.18 11.68
N LEU A 284 -12.03 6.28 10.95
CA LEU A 284 -12.20 7.61 11.52
C LEU A 284 -13.40 7.63 12.49
N LEU A 285 -14.55 7.09 12.07
CA LEU A 285 -15.75 7.00 12.90
C LEU A 285 -15.49 6.18 14.17
N THR A 286 -14.76 5.07 14.05
CA THR A 286 -14.39 4.21 15.17
C THR A 286 -13.61 4.99 16.23
N PHE A 287 -12.57 5.72 15.83
CA PHE A 287 -11.77 6.54 16.74
C PHE A 287 -12.59 7.69 17.35
N GLN A 288 -13.46 8.32 16.57
CA GLN A 288 -14.32 9.40 17.08
C GLN A 288 -15.34 8.88 18.11
N LEU A 289 -15.93 7.71 17.86
CA LEU A 289 -16.85 7.05 18.81
C LEU A 289 -16.14 6.62 20.09
N LEU A 290 -14.91 6.11 19.99
CA LEU A 290 -14.09 5.78 21.16
C LEU A 290 -13.76 7.04 21.98
N SER A 291 -13.31 8.12 21.33
CA SER A 291 -13.02 9.40 22.00
C SER A 291 -14.21 9.91 22.80
N GLU A 292 -15.38 10.03 22.16
CA GLU A 292 -16.62 10.46 22.82
C GLU A 292 -17.10 9.44 23.87
N GLY A 293 -16.89 8.15 23.62
CA GLY A 293 -17.16 7.06 24.56
C GLY A 293 -16.36 7.20 25.86
N PHE A 294 -15.04 7.39 25.76
CA PHE A 294 -14.16 7.63 26.90
C PHE A 294 -14.52 8.93 27.62
N ARG A 295 -14.79 10.00 26.88
CA ARG A 295 -15.21 11.29 27.46
C ARG A 295 -16.43 11.14 28.36
N ARG A 296 -17.48 10.48 27.88
CA ARG A 296 -18.70 10.20 28.66
C ARG A 296 -18.45 9.28 29.84
N LEU A 297 -17.54 8.32 29.73
CA LEU A 297 -17.19 7.41 30.82
C LEU A 297 -16.54 8.19 31.97
N PHE A 298 -15.59 9.07 31.64
CA PHE A 298 -14.86 9.87 32.62
C PHE A 298 -15.74 10.95 33.27
N GLU A 299 -16.57 11.66 32.50
CA GLU A 299 -17.54 12.62 33.03
C GLU A 299 -18.52 11.98 34.01
N ARG A 300 -18.99 10.74 33.73
CA ARG A 300 -19.86 10.01 34.65
C ARG A 300 -19.18 9.63 35.94
N ARG A 301 -17.92 9.20 35.90
CA ARG A 301 -17.16 8.86 37.10
C ARG A 301 -17.01 10.10 37.99
N ALA A 302 -16.67 11.24 37.40
CA ALA A 302 -16.58 12.51 38.09
C ALA A 302 -17.93 12.97 38.69
N ALA A 303 -19.03 12.77 37.98
CA ALA A 303 -20.38 13.10 38.48
C ALA A 303 -20.88 12.14 39.57
N SER A 304 -20.53 10.85 39.47
CA SER A 304 -20.88 9.82 40.46
C SER A 304 -20.23 10.07 41.81
N ASP A 305 -18.98 10.58 41.82
CA ASP A 305 -18.29 10.97 43.06
C ASP A 305 -18.90 12.20 43.72
N LYS A 306 -19.48 13.13 42.93
CA LYS A 306 -20.02 14.39 43.46
C LYS A 306 -21.46 14.29 43.97
N HIS A 307 -22.30 13.40 43.46
CA HIS A 307 -23.76 13.50 43.63
C HIS A 307 -24.51 12.18 43.87
N GLY A 308 -24.36 11.60 45.06
CA GLY A 308 -25.38 10.67 45.62
C GLY A 308 -26.73 11.34 45.93
N VAL A 309 -26.80 12.68 45.98
CA VAL A 309 -27.97 13.42 46.51
C VAL A 309 -28.83 14.10 45.44
N VAL A 310 -28.25 14.58 44.32
CA VAL A 310 -28.96 15.44 43.34
C VAL A 310 -29.64 14.64 42.21
N ARG A 311 -29.24 13.39 42.02
CA ARG A 311 -29.62 12.55 40.86
C ARG A 311 -31.13 12.26 40.74
N ARG A 312 -31.89 12.28 41.84
CA ARG A 312 -33.34 12.04 41.81
C ARG A 312 -34.16 13.20 41.20
N ALA A 313 -33.61 14.41 41.12
CA ALA A 313 -34.34 15.58 40.64
C ALA A 313 -34.20 15.81 39.12
N VAL A 314 -33.06 15.44 38.53
CA VAL A 314 -32.71 15.80 37.14
C VAL A 314 -33.11 14.73 36.12
N GLU A 315 -33.29 13.48 36.55
CA GLU A 315 -33.64 12.36 35.65
C GLU A 315 -35.06 12.46 35.04
N ARG A 316 -35.94 13.37 35.51
CA ARG A 316 -37.30 13.54 34.93
C ARG A 316 -37.40 14.53 33.76
N ILE A 317 -36.36 15.31 33.46
CA ILE A 317 -36.45 16.43 32.48
C ILE A 317 -35.60 16.18 31.21
N GLY A 318 -34.63 15.25 31.26
CA GLY A 318 -33.64 15.06 30.19
C GLY A 318 -34.06 14.20 28.99
N GLU A 319 -35.19 13.49 29.03
CA GLU A 319 -35.52 12.47 28.02
C GLU A 319 -35.98 13.05 26.67
N ALA A 320 -36.26 14.35 26.58
CA ALA A 320 -36.69 14.99 25.31
C ALA A 320 -35.54 15.57 24.46
N PHE A 321 -34.32 15.76 25.00
CA PHE A 321 -33.25 16.51 24.30
C PHE A 321 -32.18 15.63 23.62
N VAL A 322 -32.20 14.31 23.85
CA VAL A 322 -31.16 13.37 23.37
C VAL A 322 -31.41 12.86 21.94
N ALA A 323 -32.61 13.08 21.38
CA ALA A 323 -32.97 12.57 20.06
C ALA A 323 -32.38 13.37 18.87
N SER A 324 -31.95 14.63 19.05
CA SER A 324 -31.60 15.51 17.90
C SER A 324 -30.13 15.43 17.44
N LYS A 325 -29.18 15.00 18.30
CA LYS A 325 -27.75 14.97 17.93
C LYS A 325 -27.27 13.67 17.27
N MET A 326 -28.03 12.57 17.37
CA MET A 326 -27.74 11.34 16.60
C MET A 326 -28.22 11.40 15.15
N ALA A 327 -29.11 12.35 14.82
CA ALA A 327 -29.59 12.52 13.46
C ALA A 327 -28.45 12.87 12.49
N GLY A 328 -27.47 13.70 12.84
CA GLY A 328 -26.39 14.08 11.90
C GLY A 328 -25.53 12.90 11.42
N VAL A 329 -25.12 12.02 12.34
CA VAL A 329 -24.23 10.87 12.03
C VAL A 329 -25.02 9.72 11.42
N VAL A 330 -26.22 9.45 11.93
CA VAL A 330 -27.11 8.44 11.34
C VAL A 330 -27.59 8.88 9.96
N THR A 331 -27.94 10.15 9.76
CA THR A 331 -28.30 10.69 8.44
C THR A 331 -27.12 10.68 7.49
N LEU A 332 -25.88 10.92 7.92
CA LEU A 332 -24.71 10.83 7.04
C LEU A 332 -24.39 9.38 6.65
N VAL A 333 -24.42 8.44 7.61
CA VAL A 333 -24.21 7.00 7.33
C VAL A 333 -25.36 6.45 6.50
N VAL A 334 -26.61 6.81 6.81
CA VAL A 334 -27.78 6.46 6.00
C VAL A 334 -27.70 7.14 4.64
N PHE A 335 -27.18 8.35 4.51
CA PHE A 335 -27.00 9.01 3.21
C PHE A 335 -25.90 8.32 2.39
N VAL A 336 -24.76 7.95 2.98
CA VAL A 336 -23.69 7.20 2.29
C VAL A 336 -24.14 5.79 1.92
N VAL A 337 -24.81 5.08 2.83
CA VAL A 337 -25.37 3.75 2.58
C VAL A 337 -26.56 3.82 1.62
N ALA A 338 -27.40 4.85 1.68
CA ALA A 338 -28.51 5.02 0.74
C ALA A 338 -28.02 5.48 -0.62
N VAL A 339 -26.99 6.32 -0.73
CA VAL A 339 -26.34 6.66 -2.01
C VAL A 339 -25.64 5.43 -2.57
N GLY A 340 -24.90 4.68 -1.76
CA GLY A 340 -24.30 3.40 -2.15
C GLY A 340 -25.34 2.36 -2.57
N ALA A 341 -26.42 2.22 -1.82
CA ALA A 341 -27.52 1.31 -2.14
C ALA A 341 -28.38 1.81 -3.31
N PHE A 342 -28.54 3.12 -3.54
CA PHE A 342 -29.23 3.71 -4.68
C PHE A 342 -28.41 3.54 -5.96
N VAL A 343 -27.08 3.64 -5.89
CA VAL A 343 -26.17 3.30 -6.98
C VAL A 343 -26.21 1.79 -7.26
N VAL A 344 -26.18 0.93 -6.24
CA VAL A 344 -26.22 -0.53 -6.39
C VAL A 344 -27.62 -1.04 -6.81
N SER A 345 -28.71 -0.40 -6.38
CA SER A 345 -30.09 -0.78 -6.76
C SER A 345 -30.54 -0.13 -8.07
N GLY A 346 -29.95 1.00 -8.47
CA GLY A 346 -30.05 1.55 -9.82
C GLY A 346 -29.51 0.61 -10.90
N VAL A 347 -28.61 -0.31 -10.52
CA VAL A 347 -28.12 -1.39 -11.39
C VAL A 347 -29.08 -2.61 -11.42
N LYS A 348 -29.99 -2.76 -10.44
CA LYS A 348 -30.88 -3.95 -10.35
C LYS A 348 -32.28 -3.79 -10.97
N ASN A 349 -32.78 -2.56 -11.17
CA ASN A 349 -34.12 -2.35 -11.75
C ASN A 349 -34.15 -2.01 -13.25
N GLY A 350 -33.05 -2.29 -13.95
CA GLY A 350 -32.94 -2.18 -15.40
C GLY A 350 -32.83 -3.53 -16.11
N SER A 351 -33.53 -4.59 -15.68
CA SER A 351 -33.67 -5.79 -16.54
C SER A 351 -34.70 -5.51 -17.66
N LYS A 352 -34.37 -4.56 -18.53
CA LYS A 352 -34.74 -4.64 -19.92
C LYS A 352 -33.44 -4.82 -20.65
N THR A 353 -33.31 -5.96 -21.33
CA THR A 353 -32.34 -6.20 -22.39
C THR A 353 -32.33 -4.98 -23.30
N SER A 354 -31.44 -4.05 -22.97
CA SER A 354 -31.23 -2.81 -23.68
C SER A 354 -29.76 -2.89 -23.97
N THR A 355 -29.47 -3.21 -25.22
CA THR A 355 -28.18 -2.99 -25.85
C THR A 355 -27.83 -1.52 -25.65
N VAL A 356 -27.19 -1.23 -24.52
CA VAL A 356 -26.48 0.03 -24.32
C VAL A 356 -25.22 -0.14 -25.15
N ASN A 357 -25.19 0.55 -26.28
CA ASN A 357 -23.96 0.81 -27.01
C ASN A 357 -23.03 1.58 -26.06
N VAL A 358 -22.28 0.82 -25.27
CA VAL A 358 -21.03 1.25 -24.69
C VAL A 358 -20.21 1.73 -25.87
N GLY A 359 -19.85 3.01 -25.87
CA GLY A 359 -18.92 3.56 -26.84
C GLY A 359 -17.65 2.72 -26.82
N GLU A 360 -17.53 1.88 -27.85
CA GLU A 360 -16.32 1.28 -28.41
C GLU A 360 -15.19 1.07 -27.39
N GLN A 361 -15.42 0.18 -26.41
CA GLN A 361 -14.33 -0.68 -25.98
C GLN A 361 -13.97 -1.53 -27.20
N ALA A 362 -12.72 -1.48 -27.64
CA ALA A 362 -12.27 -2.25 -28.80
C ALA A 362 -12.52 -3.75 -28.54
N VAL A 363 -13.66 -4.25 -29.03
CA VAL A 363 -14.01 -5.66 -29.07
C VAL A 363 -13.11 -6.25 -30.15
N LEU A 364 -11.93 -6.71 -29.75
CA LEU A 364 -11.08 -7.52 -30.62
C LEU A 364 -11.75 -8.88 -30.76
N ASN A 365 -12.15 -9.22 -31.98
CA ASN A 365 -12.77 -10.50 -32.29
C ASN A 365 -11.82 -11.64 -31.92
N ALA A 366 -12.25 -12.55 -31.06
CA ALA A 366 -11.46 -13.71 -30.65
C ALA A 366 -10.97 -14.55 -31.86
N LYS A 367 -11.75 -14.56 -32.96
CA LYS A 367 -11.38 -15.22 -34.23
C LYS A 367 -10.10 -14.67 -34.87
N ASP A 368 -9.78 -13.39 -34.67
CA ASP A 368 -8.58 -12.77 -35.23
C ASP A 368 -7.30 -13.10 -34.43
N LEU A 369 -7.44 -13.60 -33.18
CA LEU A 369 -6.33 -14.01 -32.31
C LEU A 369 -5.99 -15.51 -32.44
N TYR A 370 -6.96 -16.36 -32.80
CA TYR A 370 -6.72 -17.80 -33.02
C TYR A 370 -6.19 -18.13 -34.42
N GLY A 371 -6.47 -17.29 -35.43
CA GLY A 371 -6.09 -17.52 -36.82
C GLY A 371 -4.57 -17.54 -37.08
N ASP A 372 -3.80 -16.87 -36.22
CA ASP A 372 -2.34 -16.69 -36.38
C ASP A 372 -1.50 -17.73 -35.62
N GLY A 373 -2.11 -18.70 -34.92
CA GLY A 373 -1.35 -19.74 -34.19
C GLY A 373 -0.59 -19.24 -32.95
N LYS A 374 -0.98 -18.08 -32.39
CA LYS A 374 -0.29 -17.40 -31.27
C LYS A 374 -0.66 -17.86 -29.87
N TYR A 375 -1.68 -18.73 -29.74
CA TYR A 375 -2.09 -19.35 -28.48
C TYR A 375 -2.55 -20.80 -28.69
N MET A 376 -2.26 -21.69 -27.73
CA MET A 376 -2.78 -23.06 -27.67
C MET A 376 -3.55 -23.33 -26.37
N LEU A 377 -4.55 -24.19 -26.45
CA LEU A 377 -5.39 -24.61 -25.33
C LEU A 377 -4.93 -25.98 -24.83
N VAL A 378 -4.43 -26.05 -23.59
CA VAL A 378 -4.03 -27.31 -22.93
C VAL A 378 -4.72 -27.38 -21.57
N ASN A 379 -5.56 -28.39 -21.36
CA ASN A 379 -6.30 -28.63 -20.11
C ASN A 379 -7.07 -27.41 -19.58
N ASN A 380 -7.84 -26.73 -20.44
CA ASN A 380 -8.60 -25.52 -20.09
C ASN A 380 -7.74 -24.33 -19.60
N LYS A 381 -6.42 -24.39 -19.76
CA LYS A 381 -5.51 -23.23 -19.62
C LYS A 381 -5.01 -22.83 -21.00
N VAL A 382 -4.97 -21.52 -21.25
CA VAL A 382 -4.41 -20.96 -22.48
C VAL A 382 -2.93 -20.74 -22.26
N ILE A 383 -2.11 -21.30 -23.16
CA ILE A 383 -0.67 -21.14 -23.17
C ILE A 383 -0.34 -20.30 -24.40
N ALA A 384 0.33 -19.16 -24.21
CA ALA A 384 0.81 -18.35 -25.33
C ALA A 384 1.87 -19.12 -26.10
N THR A 385 1.68 -19.30 -27.41
CA THR A 385 2.68 -19.92 -28.28
C THR A 385 3.72 -18.94 -28.80
N THR A 386 3.56 -17.62 -28.57
CA THR A 386 4.48 -16.55 -29.06
C THR A 386 5.48 -16.04 -28.03
N VAL A 387 5.45 -16.54 -26.80
CA VAL A 387 6.40 -16.11 -25.76
C VAL A 387 7.68 -16.90 -25.96
N ALA A 388 8.84 -16.23 -25.98
CA ALA A 388 10.14 -16.90 -25.99
C ALA A 388 10.37 -17.62 -24.64
N THR A 389 9.72 -18.77 -24.47
CA THR A 389 9.84 -19.62 -23.31
C THR A 389 11.06 -20.52 -23.48
N THR A 390 11.84 -20.64 -22.41
CA THR A 390 12.84 -21.70 -22.27
C THR A 390 12.18 -23.07 -22.30
N ALA A 391 12.96 -24.13 -22.51
CA ALA A 391 12.46 -25.51 -22.46
C ALA A 391 11.80 -25.88 -21.11
N LYS A 392 12.07 -25.09 -20.07
CA LYS A 392 11.51 -25.23 -18.70
C LYS A 392 10.33 -24.29 -18.41
N GLY A 393 9.83 -23.55 -19.41
CA GLY A 393 8.55 -22.85 -19.33
C GLY A 393 8.58 -21.46 -18.70
N GLY A 394 9.67 -20.71 -18.85
CA GLY A 394 9.69 -19.30 -18.42
C GLY A 394 10.59 -18.39 -19.26
N PHE A 395 10.64 -17.11 -18.87
CA PHE A 395 11.39 -16.07 -19.57
C PHE A 395 12.88 -16.20 -19.24
N TYR A 396 13.74 -16.33 -20.25
CA TYR A 396 15.17 -16.59 -20.04
C TYR A 396 15.94 -15.39 -19.44
N ASP A 397 15.41 -14.18 -19.56
CA ASP A 397 16.04 -12.92 -19.16
C ASP A 397 15.45 -12.29 -17.90
N LYS A 398 14.26 -12.70 -17.44
CA LYS A 398 13.61 -12.14 -16.25
C LYS A 398 14.27 -12.65 -14.97
N LEU A 399 14.68 -11.71 -14.10
CA LEU A 399 15.31 -12.03 -12.80
C LEU A 399 14.43 -12.94 -11.95
N HIS A 400 13.11 -12.72 -11.92
CA HIS A 400 12.17 -13.54 -11.14
C HIS A 400 12.16 -15.03 -11.57
N TYR A 401 12.34 -15.32 -12.86
CA TYR A 401 12.45 -16.70 -13.33
C TYR A 401 13.80 -17.31 -12.94
N ILE A 402 14.88 -16.54 -13.08
CA ILE A 402 16.24 -16.92 -12.72
C ILE A 402 16.32 -17.21 -11.21
N ASP A 403 15.72 -16.35 -10.37
CA ASP A 403 15.64 -16.50 -8.91
C ASP A 403 14.93 -17.79 -8.48
N PHE A 404 13.98 -18.28 -9.28
CA PHE A 404 13.21 -19.49 -8.99
C PHE A 404 13.92 -20.78 -9.46
N HIS A 405 14.82 -20.69 -10.45
CA HIS A 405 15.43 -21.86 -11.11
C HIS A 405 16.95 -21.94 -10.97
N MET A 406 17.61 -20.91 -10.44
CA MET A 406 19.04 -20.86 -10.19
C MET A 406 19.30 -20.38 -8.75
N GLU A 407 20.36 -20.88 -8.13
CA GLU A 407 20.75 -20.44 -6.79
C GLU A 407 21.42 -19.07 -6.88
N LYS A 408 20.84 -18.06 -6.22
CA LYS A 408 21.40 -16.70 -6.19
C LYS A 408 22.61 -16.63 -5.26
N LYS A 409 23.79 -16.30 -5.80
CA LYS A 409 25.02 -16.11 -5.01
C LYS A 409 25.32 -14.64 -4.70
N SER A 410 24.87 -13.73 -5.56
CA SER A 410 25.01 -12.27 -5.41
C SER A 410 23.90 -11.55 -6.19
N ASP A 411 23.80 -10.23 -6.11
CA ASP A 411 22.79 -9.43 -6.83
C ASP A 411 22.85 -9.58 -8.36
N ARG A 412 23.98 -10.05 -8.90
CA ARG A 412 24.22 -10.22 -10.34
C ARG A 412 24.68 -11.62 -10.76
N ASP A 413 24.90 -12.52 -9.80
CA ASP A 413 25.52 -13.82 -10.04
C ASP A 413 24.58 -14.94 -9.59
N TYR A 414 24.29 -15.85 -10.52
CA TYR A 414 23.35 -16.98 -10.37
C TYR A 414 24.04 -18.28 -10.78
N GLU A 415 23.72 -19.38 -10.10
CA GLU A 415 24.45 -20.64 -10.26
C GLU A 415 23.50 -21.84 -10.37
N THR A 416 23.83 -22.80 -11.24
CA THR A 416 23.27 -24.15 -11.27
C THR A 416 24.39 -25.17 -11.04
N ASP A 417 24.08 -26.46 -11.11
CA ASP A 417 25.06 -27.54 -10.95
C ASP A 417 26.24 -27.42 -11.93
N ASN A 418 26.00 -26.96 -13.17
CA ASN A 418 26.99 -27.01 -14.25
C ASN A 418 27.42 -25.62 -14.77
N LEU A 419 26.69 -24.56 -14.45
CA LEU A 419 26.87 -23.26 -15.09
C LEU A 419 26.60 -22.08 -14.14
N VAL A 420 27.36 -21.01 -14.34
CA VAL A 420 27.27 -19.74 -13.62
C VAL A 420 26.82 -18.67 -14.61
N LEU A 421 25.71 -18.01 -14.30
CA LEU A 421 25.18 -16.86 -15.03
C LEU A 421 25.56 -15.57 -14.31
N LYS A 422 26.17 -14.64 -15.05
CA LYS A 422 26.43 -13.28 -14.59
C LYS A 422 25.70 -12.27 -15.45
N CYS A 423 24.94 -11.38 -14.79
CA CYS A 423 24.27 -10.26 -15.44
C CYS A 423 25.19 -9.05 -15.48
N ARG A 424 25.65 -8.68 -16.68
CA ARG A 424 26.56 -7.53 -16.86
C ARG A 424 25.83 -6.22 -16.53
N THR A 425 24.58 -6.08 -16.98
CA THR A 425 23.67 -5.00 -16.59
C THR A 425 22.33 -5.58 -16.11
N ILE A 426 21.69 -4.90 -15.17
CA ILE A 426 20.34 -5.25 -14.70
C ILE A 426 19.47 -4.02 -14.89
N GLY A 427 18.45 -4.15 -15.74
CA GLY A 427 17.50 -3.09 -16.07
C GLY A 427 16.09 -3.66 -16.09
N ALA A 428 15.12 -2.93 -15.51
CA ALA A 428 13.70 -3.31 -15.50
C ALA A 428 13.41 -4.77 -15.07
N GLY A 429 14.15 -5.31 -14.09
CA GLY A 429 13.97 -6.69 -13.61
C GLY A 429 14.47 -7.77 -14.58
N ARG A 430 15.36 -7.41 -15.51
CA ARG A 430 15.95 -8.31 -16.51
C ARG A 430 17.47 -8.31 -16.45
N CYS A 431 18.05 -9.43 -16.82
CA CYS A 431 19.47 -9.62 -17.03
C CYS A 431 19.82 -9.12 -18.44
N GLU A 432 20.25 -7.87 -18.54
CA GLU A 432 20.73 -7.30 -19.80
C GLU A 432 22.18 -7.78 -20.02
N LEU A 433 22.44 -8.42 -21.16
CA LEU A 433 23.74 -9.05 -21.51
C LEU A 433 24.14 -10.19 -20.54
N PRO A 434 23.41 -11.32 -20.56
CA PRO A 434 23.77 -12.49 -19.78
C PRO A 434 25.08 -13.13 -20.26
N VAL A 435 25.95 -13.41 -19.31
CA VAL A 435 27.23 -14.11 -19.54
C VAL A 435 27.19 -15.44 -18.79
N PHE A 436 27.27 -16.54 -19.53
CA PHE A 436 27.37 -17.88 -18.96
C PHE A 436 28.83 -18.33 -18.87
N THR A 437 29.17 -18.99 -17.77
CA THR A 437 30.48 -19.59 -17.54
C THR A 437 30.27 -21.01 -17.08
N PHE A 438 30.92 -21.97 -17.75
CA PHE A 438 30.85 -23.37 -17.35
C PHE A 438 31.79 -23.62 -16.17
N LYS A 439 31.34 -24.42 -15.19
CA LYS A 439 32.20 -24.77 -14.05
C LYS A 439 33.33 -25.72 -14.45
N GLU A 440 33.08 -26.54 -15.46
CA GLU A 440 34.05 -27.43 -16.08
C GLU A 440 34.19 -27.08 -17.57
N PRO A 441 35.42 -27.00 -18.12
CA PRO A 441 35.65 -26.64 -19.51
C PRO A 441 35.07 -27.70 -20.46
N VAL A 442 34.27 -27.27 -21.43
CA VAL A 442 33.55 -28.16 -22.35
C VAL A 442 34.37 -28.38 -23.62
N ALA A 443 34.48 -29.64 -24.08
CA ALA A 443 35.37 -30.01 -25.18
C ALA A 443 34.81 -29.71 -26.58
N THR A 444 33.49 -29.62 -26.73
CA THR A 444 32.84 -29.38 -28.03
C THR A 444 31.76 -28.31 -27.95
N VAL A 445 31.57 -27.56 -29.04
CA VAL A 445 30.51 -26.54 -29.16
C VAL A 445 29.13 -27.18 -29.05
N GLU A 446 28.95 -28.39 -29.59
CA GLU A 446 27.67 -29.11 -29.57
C GLU A 446 27.25 -29.51 -28.14
N GLU A 447 28.22 -29.94 -27.33
CA GLU A 447 28.00 -30.22 -25.90
C GLU A 447 27.74 -28.92 -25.11
N ALA A 448 28.47 -27.85 -25.40
CA ALA A 448 28.23 -26.55 -24.78
C ALA A 448 26.84 -25.99 -25.12
N TYR A 449 26.41 -26.12 -26.38
CA TYR A 449 25.07 -25.74 -26.81
C TYR A 449 23.99 -26.58 -26.12
N ARG A 450 24.20 -27.90 -25.96
CA ARG A 450 23.27 -28.78 -25.27
C ARG A 450 23.09 -28.41 -23.79
N LEU A 451 24.15 -27.99 -23.12
CA LEU A 451 24.09 -27.49 -21.73
C LEU A 451 23.38 -26.13 -21.63
N LEU A 452 23.44 -25.32 -22.68
CA LEU A 452 22.76 -24.02 -22.77
C LEU A 452 21.33 -24.10 -23.29
N ALA A 453 20.95 -25.18 -23.99
CA ALA A 453 19.66 -25.33 -24.66
C ALA A 453 18.46 -25.15 -23.71
N ASP A 454 18.60 -25.58 -22.45
CA ASP A 454 17.60 -25.39 -21.39
C ASP A 454 17.36 -23.91 -21.02
N HIS A 455 18.28 -23.03 -21.39
CA HIS A 455 18.31 -21.60 -21.08
C HIS A 455 18.15 -20.71 -22.34
N LEU A 456 17.95 -21.31 -23.51
CA LEU A 456 17.69 -20.62 -24.78
C LEU A 456 16.20 -20.69 -25.16
N PRO A 457 15.70 -19.80 -26.04
CA PRO A 457 14.37 -19.92 -26.61
C PRO A 457 14.19 -21.28 -27.31
N THR A 458 13.04 -21.92 -27.09
CA THR A 458 12.74 -23.26 -27.64
C THR A 458 12.72 -23.34 -29.17
N ASP A 459 12.50 -22.21 -29.86
CA ASP A 459 12.50 -22.11 -31.33
C ASP A 459 13.80 -21.52 -31.89
N ALA A 460 14.86 -21.36 -31.07
CA ALA A 460 16.12 -20.80 -31.52
C ALA A 460 16.81 -21.75 -32.53
N VAL A 461 17.01 -21.27 -33.75
CA VAL A 461 17.71 -22.01 -34.81
C VAL A 461 19.02 -21.29 -35.15
N ILE A 462 20.10 -22.05 -35.33
CA ILE A 462 21.39 -21.52 -35.78
C ILE A 462 21.26 -21.12 -37.25
N GLU A 463 21.35 -19.83 -37.53
CA GLU A 463 21.17 -19.28 -38.88
C GLU A 463 22.50 -19.15 -39.63
N LYS A 464 23.56 -18.69 -38.94
CA LYS A 464 24.90 -18.48 -39.50
C LYS A 464 25.99 -18.79 -38.50
N GLU A 465 27.03 -19.47 -38.97
CA GLU A 465 28.28 -19.69 -38.25
C GLU A 465 29.33 -18.72 -38.81
N PHE A 466 29.81 -17.81 -37.97
CA PHE A 466 30.95 -16.96 -38.28
C PHE A 466 32.13 -17.41 -37.42
N GLN A 467 33.13 -17.98 -38.09
CA GLN A 467 34.42 -18.27 -37.46
C GLN A 467 35.28 -17.01 -37.55
N ASP A 468 35.54 -16.35 -36.41
CA ASP A 468 36.49 -15.23 -36.36
C ASP A 468 37.70 -15.63 -35.51
N ASN A 469 38.86 -15.70 -36.17
CA ASN A 469 40.23 -15.74 -35.63
C ASN A 469 40.48 -16.58 -34.37
N GLU A 470 40.94 -17.84 -34.55
CA GLU A 470 41.64 -18.78 -33.63
C GLU A 470 41.19 -18.92 -32.14
N SER A 471 40.27 -18.10 -31.64
CA SER A 471 40.02 -17.86 -30.22
C SER A 471 38.53 -17.69 -29.86
N LYS A 472 37.64 -17.53 -30.84
CA LYS A 472 36.18 -17.41 -30.63
C LYS A 472 35.38 -18.14 -31.70
N TYR A 473 34.24 -18.73 -31.30
CA TYR A 473 33.18 -19.14 -32.23
C TYR A 473 31.96 -18.24 -32.03
N ILE A 474 31.39 -17.73 -33.12
CA ILE A 474 30.24 -16.83 -33.10
C ILE A 474 29.09 -17.48 -33.86
N TYR A 475 27.97 -17.70 -33.18
CA TYR A 475 26.74 -18.25 -33.77
C TYR A 475 25.63 -17.22 -33.69
N SER A 476 25.01 -16.94 -34.83
CA SER A 476 23.77 -16.16 -34.88
C SER A 476 22.58 -17.11 -34.75
N LEU A 477 21.79 -16.90 -33.70
CA LEU A 477 20.52 -17.56 -33.46
C LEU A 477 19.38 -16.66 -33.95
N GLN A 478 18.52 -17.23 -34.79
CA GLN A 478 17.25 -16.63 -35.17
C GLN A 478 16.13 -17.32 -34.39
N SER A 479 15.29 -16.54 -33.75
CA SER A 479 14.10 -17.02 -33.04
C SER A 479 12.94 -16.12 -33.38
N SER A 480 11.91 -16.72 -33.98
CA SER A 480 10.67 -16.04 -34.33
C SER A 480 9.89 -15.61 -33.07
N LEU A 481 9.98 -16.39 -31.99
CA LEU A 481 9.39 -16.06 -30.70
C LEU A 481 10.09 -14.88 -30.04
N LEU A 482 11.41 -14.77 -30.19
CA LEU A 482 12.20 -13.66 -29.68
C LEU A 482 11.93 -12.37 -30.49
N GLU A 483 11.90 -12.45 -31.83
CA GLU A 483 11.54 -11.30 -32.68
C GLU A 483 10.13 -10.76 -32.36
N GLN A 484 9.17 -11.64 -32.09
CA GLN A 484 7.81 -11.28 -31.67
C GLN A 484 7.72 -10.78 -30.22
N SER A 485 8.54 -11.32 -29.31
CA SER A 485 8.57 -10.91 -27.90
C SER A 485 9.28 -9.56 -27.68
N TYR A 486 10.20 -9.17 -28.58
CA TYR A 486 11.06 -7.98 -28.44
C TYR A 486 10.92 -6.96 -29.59
N THR A 487 9.80 -7.00 -30.34
CA THR A 487 9.55 -6.18 -31.54
C THR A 487 9.78 -4.67 -31.36
N TYR A 488 9.64 -4.13 -30.15
CA TYR A 488 9.80 -2.70 -29.84
C TYR A 488 11.23 -2.28 -29.47
N VAL A 489 12.12 -3.23 -29.17
CA VAL A 489 13.54 -2.97 -28.85
C VAL A 489 14.43 -3.25 -30.07
N SER A 490 13.81 -3.56 -31.21
CA SER A 490 14.46 -3.91 -32.47
C SER A 490 15.40 -5.11 -32.39
N ILE A 491 15.26 -5.98 -31.38
CA ILE A 491 16.04 -7.21 -31.27
C ILE A 491 15.43 -8.24 -32.22
N ARG A 492 16.19 -8.63 -33.26
CA ARG A 492 15.76 -9.58 -34.30
C ARG A 492 16.41 -10.95 -34.17
N GLY A 493 17.45 -11.07 -33.35
CA GLY A 493 18.17 -12.31 -33.13
C GLY A 493 19.06 -12.25 -31.88
N MET A 494 19.76 -13.34 -31.62
CA MET A 494 20.73 -13.43 -30.53
C MET A 494 22.04 -13.98 -31.06
N THR A 495 23.17 -13.40 -30.65
CA THR A 495 24.50 -13.90 -30.96
C THR A 495 25.06 -14.63 -29.76
N LEU A 496 25.49 -15.88 -29.94
CA LEU A 496 26.28 -16.62 -28.97
C LEU A 496 27.76 -16.53 -29.32
N ILE A 497 28.57 -16.05 -28.38
CA ILE A 497 30.02 -15.92 -28.52
C ILE A 497 30.69 -16.90 -27.56
N PHE A 498 31.20 -18.00 -28.11
CA PHE A 498 31.96 -19.01 -27.35
C PHE A 498 33.44 -18.61 -27.33
N HIS A 499 34.01 -18.46 -26.14
CA HIS A 499 35.42 -18.14 -25.95
C HIS A 499 36.23 -19.42 -25.76
N LEU A 500 37.27 -19.60 -26.58
CA LEU A 500 38.18 -20.75 -26.48
C LEU A 500 39.38 -20.47 -25.60
N THR A 501 39.78 -21.48 -24.84
CA THR A 501 41.05 -21.54 -24.13
C THR A 501 42.20 -21.92 -25.09
N PRO A 502 43.47 -21.75 -24.68
CA PRO A 502 44.62 -22.21 -25.47
C PRO A 502 44.60 -23.72 -25.79
N GLU A 503 43.87 -24.52 -25.00
CA GLU A 503 43.69 -25.96 -25.16
C GLU A 503 42.48 -26.32 -26.06
N LYS A 504 41.84 -25.31 -26.67
CA LYS A 504 40.63 -25.43 -27.52
C LYS A 504 39.39 -25.96 -26.78
N THR A 505 39.28 -25.69 -25.49
CA THR A 505 38.06 -25.95 -24.70
C THR A 505 37.26 -24.66 -24.50
N ILE A 506 35.97 -24.80 -24.18
CA ILE A 506 35.03 -23.68 -24.01
C ILE A 506 34.77 -23.48 -22.51
N GLU A 507 35.15 -22.31 -21.99
CA GLU A 507 34.90 -21.94 -20.59
C GLU A 507 33.78 -20.91 -20.43
N LYS A 508 33.59 -20.06 -21.44
CA LYS A 508 32.72 -18.87 -21.33
C LYS A 508 31.92 -18.64 -22.60
N VAL A 509 30.65 -18.30 -22.42
CA VAL A 509 29.72 -17.95 -23.48
C VAL A 509 29.07 -16.61 -23.18
N GLU A 510 29.24 -15.65 -24.07
CA GLU A 510 28.53 -14.36 -24.00
C GLU A 510 27.32 -14.39 -24.94
N MET A 511 26.19 -13.85 -24.47
CA MET A 511 25.01 -13.68 -25.33
C MET A 511 24.71 -12.21 -25.54
N GLU A 512 24.56 -11.82 -26.79
CA GLU A 512 24.24 -10.44 -27.19
C GLU A 512 22.97 -10.42 -28.05
N GLY A 513 22.05 -9.49 -27.78
CA GLY A 513 20.89 -9.25 -28.64
C GLY A 513 21.30 -8.48 -29.90
N LEU A 514 20.80 -8.89 -31.06
CA LEU A 514 21.03 -8.24 -32.37
C LEU A 514 19.93 -7.26 -32.74
#